data_AF-A0A929EXG8-F1
#
_entry.id   AF-A0A929EXG8-F1
#
_cell.length_a   1.000
_cell.length_b   1.000
_cell.length_c   1.000
_cell.angle_alpha   90.00
_cell.angle_beta   90.00
_cell.angle_gamma   90.00
#
_symmetry.space_group_name_H-M   'P 1'
#
loop_
_entity.id
_entity.type
_entity.pdbx_description
1 polymer ?
#
loop_
_entity_poly.entity_id
_entity_poly.type
_entity_poly.pdbx_seq_one_letter_code
_entity_poly.pdbx_strand_id
1 'polypeptide(L)'
;MEKFNRKDVIHLQANLSRLVKKPVHLTITDNTHSMIHIRPSGSGNKVRLHHMFLEADTEVLNSLARFVKSRNRKAPSVLRSFVTANSHKIKQSPRKSRQTIVRSKGRFFDLNTLFDQVNGEYFANKIDCPITWGANRRVRNQNSIKLASYSDRTNTIRVHPALDKSYVPKYVIMGIVYHEMLHDHLGVEHR
;
A
#
# COMPACT_ATOMS: atom_id res chain seq x y z
N MET A 1 11.21 -9.70 17.79
CA MET A 1 9.78 -10.11 17.78
C MET A 1 9.27 -9.80 19.17
N GLU A 2 8.70 -8.61 19.39
CA GLU A 2 8.15 -8.25 20.71
C GLU A 2 7.10 -9.30 21.08
N LYS A 3 7.36 -10.04 22.16
CA LYS A 3 6.41 -10.99 22.71
C LYS A 3 5.35 -10.16 23.44
N PHE A 4 4.26 -9.82 22.77
CA PHE A 4 3.10 -9.20 23.41
C PHE A 4 2.70 -10.00 24.66
N ASN A 5 2.29 -9.31 25.72
CA ASN A 5 1.91 -9.94 26.98
C ASN A 5 0.80 -10.98 26.76
N ARG A 6 1.14 -12.25 26.98
CA ARG A 6 0.24 -13.39 26.71
C ARG A 6 -1.08 -13.29 27.49
N LYS A 7 -1.07 -12.71 28.70
CA LYS A 7 -2.28 -12.53 29.51
C LYS A 7 -3.27 -11.57 28.84
N ASP A 8 -2.78 -10.44 28.35
CA ASP A 8 -3.61 -9.41 27.71
C ASP A 8 -4.22 -9.93 26.41
N VAL A 9 -3.45 -10.70 25.63
CA VAL A 9 -3.96 -11.34 24.40
C VAL A 9 -5.08 -12.34 24.71
N ILE A 10 -4.90 -13.18 25.73
CA ILE A 10 -5.91 -14.16 26.15
C ILE A 10 -7.17 -13.45 26.64
N HIS A 11 -7.01 -12.41 27.46
CA HIS A 11 -8.13 -11.64 28.00
C HIS A 11 -8.92 -10.94 26.88
N LEU A 12 -8.23 -10.29 25.94
CA LEU A 12 -8.85 -9.67 24.77
C LEU A 12 -9.59 -10.69 23.90
N GLN A 13 -8.98 -11.86 23.66
CA GLN A 13 -9.61 -12.93 22.89
C GLN A 13 -10.90 -13.45 23.54
N ALA A 14 -10.87 -13.66 24.87
CA ALA A 14 -12.03 -14.12 25.64
C ALA A 14 -13.15 -13.07 25.59
N ASN A 15 -12.83 -11.79 25.80
CA ASN A 15 -13.80 -10.70 25.72
C ASN A 15 -14.42 -10.57 24.33
N LEU A 16 -13.61 -10.61 23.28
CA LEU A 16 -14.12 -10.57 21.91
C LEU A 16 -14.99 -11.79 21.60
N SER A 17 -14.59 -13.00 22.00
CA SER A 17 -15.42 -14.20 21.78
C SER A 17 -16.78 -14.09 22.48
N ARG A 18 -16.81 -13.57 23.71
CA ARG A 18 -18.03 -13.33 24.48
C ARG A 18 -18.93 -12.28 23.80
N LEU A 19 -18.38 -11.13 23.42
CA LEU A 19 -19.13 -10.07 22.76
C LEU A 19 -19.62 -10.48 21.36
N VAL A 20 -18.81 -11.23 20.62
CA VAL A 20 -19.14 -11.75 19.29
C VAL A 20 -20.15 -12.91 19.36
N LYS A 21 -20.26 -13.59 20.51
CA LYS A 21 -21.06 -14.82 20.69
C LYS A 21 -20.65 -15.96 19.74
N LYS A 22 -19.39 -15.94 19.28
CA LYS A 22 -18.74 -16.98 18.47
C LYS A 22 -17.25 -17.04 18.80
N PRO A 23 -16.58 -18.19 18.67
CA PRO A 23 -15.14 -18.30 18.80
C PRO A 23 -14.38 -17.26 17.97
N VAL A 24 -13.50 -16.50 18.62
CA VAL A 24 -12.55 -15.60 17.97
C VAL A 24 -11.14 -16.13 18.22
N HIS A 25 -10.41 -16.42 17.15
CA HIS A 25 -9.00 -16.75 17.20
C HIS A 25 -8.21 -15.48 16.92
N LEU A 26 -7.53 -14.96 17.94
CA LEU A 26 -6.86 -13.68 17.90
C LEU A 26 -5.38 -13.83 17.55
N THR A 27 -4.89 -12.99 16.64
CA THR A 27 -3.46 -12.80 16.37
C THR A 27 -3.12 -11.33 16.53
N ILE A 28 -2.20 -11.02 17.43
CA ILE A 28 -1.68 -9.65 17.58
C ILE A 28 -0.48 -9.44 16.66
N THR A 29 -0.47 -8.29 15.98
CA THR A 29 0.62 -7.88 15.09
C THR A 29 1.08 -6.45 15.37
N ASP A 30 2.20 -6.12 14.75
CA ASP A 30 2.78 -4.77 14.68
C ASP A 30 2.79 -4.32 13.21
N ASN A 31 1.64 -4.45 12.55
CA ASN A 31 1.49 -4.14 11.13
C ASN A 31 1.48 -2.63 10.89
N THR A 32 2.15 -2.17 9.84
CA THR A 32 2.16 -0.73 9.51
C THR A 32 0.98 -0.25 8.65
N HIS A 33 0.27 -1.17 7.99
CA HIS A 33 -0.73 -0.81 6.95
C HIS A 33 -2.14 -1.37 7.16
N SER A 34 -2.33 -2.37 8.02
CA SER A 34 -3.64 -2.97 8.27
C SER A 34 -3.80 -3.27 9.75
N MET A 35 -4.69 -2.52 10.39
CA MET A 35 -4.91 -2.57 11.84
C MET A 35 -5.88 -3.66 12.26
N ILE A 36 -6.86 -3.97 11.41
CA ILE A 36 -7.89 -4.97 11.65
C ILE A 36 -8.03 -5.82 10.39
N HIS A 37 -7.92 -7.12 10.52
CA HIS A 37 -8.19 -8.05 9.44
C HIS A 37 -8.99 -9.25 9.98
N ILE A 38 -10.15 -9.49 9.38
CA ILE A 38 -11.12 -10.49 9.83
C ILE A 38 -11.31 -11.50 8.71
N ARG A 39 -11.25 -12.79 9.04
CA ARG A 39 -11.62 -13.88 8.14
C ARG A 39 -12.57 -14.85 8.83
N PRO A 40 -13.66 -15.28 8.17
CA PRO A 40 -14.46 -16.41 8.65
C PRO A 40 -13.58 -17.66 8.79
N SER A 41 -13.88 -18.46 9.80
CA SER A 41 -13.28 -19.79 10.02
C SER A 41 -14.40 -20.71 10.48
N GLY A 42 -14.40 -22.00 10.11
CA GLY A 42 -15.56 -22.90 10.27
C GLY A 42 -16.52 -22.60 11.44
N SER A 43 -16.03 -22.62 12.68
CA SER A 43 -16.83 -22.37 13.89
C SER A 43 -16.87 -20.92 14.40
N GLY A 44 -16.20 -19.96 13.76
CA GLY A 44 -16.06 -18.59 14.27
C GLY A 44 -15.30 -17.62 13.33
N ASN A 45 -14.42 -16.79 13.90
CA ASN A 45 -13.64 -15.82 13.15
C ASN A 45 -12.15 -15.91 13.51
N LYS A 46 -11.28 -15.80 12.52
CA LYS A 46 -9.86 -15.47 12.71
C LYS A 46 -9.71 -13.95 12.61
N VAL A 47 -9.29 -13.32 13.69
CA VAL A 47 -9.15 -11.87 13.78
C VAL A 47 -7.69 -11.54 14.04
N ARG A 48 -7.12 -10.70 13.19
CA ARG A 48 -5.78 -10.18 13.34
C ARG A 48 -5.86 -8.69 13.65
N LEU A 49 -5.30 -8.29 14.79
CA LEU A 49 -5.35 -6.93 15.30
C LEU A 49 -3.95 -6.38 15.50
N HIS A 50 -3.77 -5.09 15.25
CA HIS A 50 -2.60 -4.37 15.72
C HIS A 50 -2.54 -4.35 17.25
N HIS A 51 -1.35 -4.33 17.84
CA HIS A 51 -1.17 -4.39 19.30
C HIS A 51 -1.81 -3.23 20.06
N MET A 52 -2.02 -2.09 19.41
CA MET A 52 -2.77 -0.96 19.99
C MET A 52 -4.14 -1.37 20.57
N PHE A 53 -4.78 -2.42 20.03
CA PHE A 53 -6.08 -2.89 20.54
C PHE A 53 -6.00 -3.62 21.88
N LEU A 54 -4.80 -3.92 22.39
CA LEU A 54 -4.63 -4.43 23.75
C LEU A 54 -4.99 -3.38 24.81
N GLU A 55 -4.89 -2.09 24.44
CA GLU A 55 -5.24 -0.95 25.29
C GLU A 55 -6.62 -0.36 24.93
N ALA A 56 -7.42 -1.08 24.13
CA ALA A 56 -8.74 -0.62 23.75
C ALA A 56 -9.69 -0.60 24.95
N ASP A 57 -10.40 0.51 25.12
CA ASP A 57 -11.47 0.62 26.10
C ASP A 57 -12.71 -0.19 25.71
N THR A 58 -13.68 -0.23 26.64
CA THR A 58 -14.94 -0.97 26.47
C THR A 58 -15.75 -0.50 25.26
N GLU A 59 -15.72 0.79 24.91
CA GLU A 59 -16.46 1.32 23.77
C GLU A 59 -15.87 0.81 22.45
N VAL A 60 -14.55 0.91 22.32
CA VAL A 60 -13.77 0.42 21.17
C VAL A 60 -13.94 -1.08 21.02
N LEU A 61 -13.88 -1.85 22.11
CA LEU A 61 -14.10 -3.31 22.10
C LEU A 61 -15.51 -3.69 21.65
N ASN A 62 -16.54 -2.98 22.12
CA ASN A 62 -17.92 -3.20 21.69
C ASN A 62 -18.12 -2.87 20.20
N SER A 63 -17.53 -1.77 19.74
CA SER A 63 -17.54 -1.41 18.32
C SER A 63 -16.80 -2.44 17.46
N LEU A 64 -15.66 -2.96 17.95
CA LEU A 64 -14.89 -3.99 17.27
C LEU A 64 -15.67 -5.30 17.17
N ALA A 65 -16.33 -5.73 18.24
CA ALA A 65 -17.17 -6.93 18.22
C ALA A 65 -18.35 -6.79 17.24
N ARG A 66 -19.02 -5.63 17.19
CA ARG A 66 -20.05 -5.33 16.18
C ARG A 66 -19.48 -5.39 14.77
N PHE A 67 -18.30 -4.84 14.57
CA PHE A 67 -17.63 -4.85 13.27
C PHE A 67 -17.31 -6.28 12.81
N VAL A 68 -16.76 -7.12 13.69
CA VAL A 68 -16.51 -8.56 13.45
C VAL A 68 -17.78 -9.31 13.05
N LYS A 69 -18.92 -9.00 13.68
CA LYS A 69 -20.23 -9.61 13.33
C LYS A 69 -20.74 -9.15 11.95
N SER A 70 -20.58 -7.87 11.65
CA SER A 70 -21.31 -7.22 10.55
C SER A 70 -20.84 -7.56 9.13
N ARG A 71 -19.69 -8.25 8.96
CA ARG A 71 -19.01 -8.46 7.65
C ARG A 71 -18.84 -7.18 6.82
N ASN A 72 -19.04 -6.00 7.41
CA ASN A 72 -18.95 -4.72 6.72
C ASN A 72 -17.51 -4.47 6.27
N ARG A 73 -17.36 -3.91 5.07
CA ARG A 73 -16.05 -3.50 4.56
C ARG A 73 -15.53 -2.23 5.23
N LYS A 74 -16.42 -1.37 5.71
CA LYS A 74 -16.07 -0.06 6.29
C LYS A 74 -16.11 -0.14 7.82
N ALA A 75 -14.97 0.14 8.47
CA ALA A 75 -14.88 0.21 9.92
C ALA A 75 -15.80 1.32 10.49
N PRO A 76 -16.41 1.15 11.68
CA PRO A 76 -17.12 2.23 12.37
C PRO A 76 -16.22 3.44 12.68
N SER A 77 -16.83 4.61 12.88
CA SER A 77 -16.11 5.86 13.23
C SER A 77 -15.29 5.74 14.51
N VAL A 78 -15.82 5.05 15.53
CA VAL A 78 -15.13 4.78 16.80
C VAL A 78 -13.80 4.08 16.56
N LEU A 79 -13.77 3.02 15.73
CA LEU A 79 -12.54 2.30 15.42
C LEU A 79 -11.55 3.15 14.61
N ARG A 80 -12.04 3.98 13.69
CA ARG A 80 -11.18 4.90 12.94
C ARG A 80 -10.53 5.92 13.87
N SER A 81 -11.31 6.54 14.74
CA SER A 81 -10.84 7.57 15.67
C SER A 81 -9.80 7.00 16.64
N PHE A 82 -10.05 5.79 17.15
CA PHE A 82 -9.09 5.07 17.99
C PHE A 82 -7.76 4.81 17.27
N VAL A 83 -7.81 4.33 16.02
CA VAL A 83 -6.61 4.09 15.20
C VAL A 83 -5.85 5.40 14.95
N THR A 84 -6.55 6.49 14.64
CA THR A 84 -5.93 7.81 14.43
C THR A 84 -5.24 8.31 15.69
N ALA A 85 -5.89 8.23 16.85
CA ALA A 85 -5.32 8.63 18.15
C ALA A 85 -4.08 7.80 18.53
N ASN A 86 -4.05 6.52 18.14
CA ASN A 86 -2.94 5.59 18.41
C ASN A 86 -1.95 5.47 17.24
N SER A 87 -1.99 6.38 16.26
CA SER A 87 -1.13 6.33 15.07
C SER A 87 0.36 6.36 15.39
N HIS A 88 0.75 7.00 16.50
CA HIS A 88 2.12 7.03 17.01
C HIS A 88 2.68 5.64 17.38
N LYS A 89 1.82 4.65 17.68
CA LYS A 89 2.22 3.26 17.98
C LYS A 89 2.46 2.42 16.74
N ILE A 90 2.09 2.93 15.58
CA ILE A 90 2.38 2.29 14.29
C ILE A 90 3.84 2.61 14.00
N LYS A 91 4.70 1.59 14.07
CA LYS A 91 6.12 1.78 13.75
C LYS A 91 6.24 2.47 12.40
N GLN A 92 6.89 3.62 12.40
CA GLN A 92 7.47 4.15 11.17
C GLN A 92 8.60 3.18 10.84
N SER A 93 8.30 2.13 10.07
CA SER A 93 9.37 1.32 9.51
C SER A 93 10.19 2.29 8.67
N PRO A 94 11.47 2.57 9.01
CA PRO A 94 12.35 3.18 8.05
C PRO A 94 12.43 2.13 6.95
N ARG A 95 11.61 2.30 5.92
CA ARG A 95 11.64 1.44 4.75
C ARG A 95 13.07 1.61 4.28
N LYS A 96 13.92 0.58 4.53
CA LYS A 96 15.23 0.50 3.90
C LYS A 96 15.00 0.97 2.48
N SER A 97 15.64 2.07 2.08
CA SER A 97 15.67 2.48 0.70
C SER A 97 16.25 1.27 -0.01
N ARG A 98 15.37 0.39 -0.53
CA ARG A 98 15.79 -0.55 -1.54
C ARG A 98 16.22 0.41 -2.62
N GLN A 99 17.53 0.61 -2.76
CA GLN A 99 18.08 1.33 -3.89
C GLN A 99 17.38 0.71 -5.09
N THR A 100 16.50 1.49 -5.71
CA THR A 100 15.72 1.00 -6.82
C THR A 100 16.75 0.71 -7.89
N ILE A 101 16.99 -0.57 -8.19
CA ILE A 101 17.87 -0.92 -9.30
C ILE A 101 17.19 -0.37 -10.55
N VAL A 102 17.71 0.75 -11.05
CA VAL A 102 17.20 1.44 -12.22
C VAL A 102 17.57 0.59 -13.44
N ARG A 103 16.57 0.21 -14.23
CA ARG A 103 16.73 -0.53 -15.48
C ARG A 103 16.01 0.27 -16.56
N SER A 104 16.73 1.18 -17.20
CA SER A 104 16.21 2.05 -18.26
C SER A 104 16.24 1.39 -19.63
N LYS A 105 17.21 0.50 -19.89
CA LYS A 105 17.33 -0.23 -21.16
C LYS A 105 16.29 -1.36 -21.26
N GLY A 106 15.38 -1.21 -22.22
CA GLY A 106 14.46 -2.26 -22.67
C GLY A 106 15.04 -3.03 -23.85
N ARG A 107 14.22 -3.90 -24.44
CA ARG A 107 14.53 -4.64 -25.67
C ARG A 107 14.43 -3.75 -26.91
N PHE A 108 13.47 -2.83 -26.95
CA PHE A 108 13.21 -1.96 -28.10
C PHE A 108 13.44 -0.48 -27.79
N PHE A 109 13.28 -0.06 -26.54
CA PHE A 109 13.44 1.34 -26.14
C PHE A 109 14.39 1.51 -24.96
N ASP A 110 15.23 2.55 -25.03
CA ASP A 110 15.99 3.05 -23.88
C ASP A 110 15.22 4.22 -23.25
N LEU A 111 14.74 4.03 -22.03
CA LEU A 111 13.95 5.04 -21.32
C LEU A 111 14.76 6.29 -20.98
N ASN A 112 16.08 6.19 -20.78
CA ASN A 112 16.89 7.37 -20.49
C ASN A 112 16.92 8.29 -21.71
N THR A 113 17.14 7.74 -22.91
CA THR A 113 17.11 8.51 -24.15
C THR A 113 15.77 9.19 -24.40
N LEU A 114 14.66 8.49 -24.12
CA LEU A 114 13.32 9.07 -24.26
C LEU A 114 13.06 10.14 -23.20
N PHE A 115 13.51 9.92 -21.97
CA PHE A 115 13.42 10.88 -20.88
C PHE A 115 14.20 12.16 -21.21
N ASP A 116 15.48 12.05 -21.58
CA ASP A 116 16.33 13.20 -21.88
C ASP A 116 15.73 14.03 -23.04
N GLN A 117 15.18 13.36 -24.05
CA GLN A 117 14.51 14.04 -25.16
C GLN A 117 13.29 14.86 -24.68
N VAL A 118 12.39 14.24 -23.91
CA VAL A 118 11.18 14.92 -23.41
C VAL A 118 11.54 16.03 -22.40
N ASN A 119 12.52 15.79 -21.53
CA ASN A 119 12.98 16.75 -20.52
C ASN A 119 13.59 17.99 -21.18
N GLY A 120 14.40 17.80 -22.23
CA GLY A 120 14.98 18.90 -23.00
C GLY A 120 13.93 19.70 -23.76
N GLU A 121 12.98 19.01 -24.40
CA GLU A 121 11.97 19.65 -25.26
C GLU A 121 10.91 20.44 -24.47
N TYR A 122 10.44 19.90 -23.33
CA TYR A 122 9.28 20.46 -22.61
C TYR A 122 9.60 21.06 -21.24
N PHE A 123 10.71 20.69 -20.61
CA PHE A 123 11.00 21.03 -19.21
C PHE A 123 12.33 21.77 -19.01
N ALA A 124 13.01 22.17 -20.09
CA ALA A 124 14.30 22.84 -20.05
C ALA A 124 15.34 22.08 -19.18
N ASN A 125 15.32 20.74 -19.23
CA ASN A 125 16.16 19.85 -18.44
C ASN A 125 16.06 20.02 -16.91
N LYS A 126 14.93 20.51 -16.40
CA LYS A 126 14.73 20.76 -14.96
C LYS A 126 14.33 19.51 -14.17
N ILE A 127 13.83 18.47 -14.84
CA ILE A 127 13.39 17.25 -14.16
C ILE A 127 14.61 16.36 -13.93
N ASP A 128 14.91 16.05 -12.66
CA ASP A 128 16.00 15.17 -12.25
C ASP A 128 15.44 14.02 -11.41
N CYS A 129 14.84 13.04 -12.10
CA CYS A 129 14.29 11.85 -11.47
C CYS A 129 14.67 10.61 -12.30
N PRO A 130 15.09 9.50 -11.66
CA PRO A 130 15.38 8.28 -12.39
C PRO A 130 14.14 7.70 -13.08
N ILE A 131 14.33 7.18 -14.30
CA ILE A 131 13.31 6.44 -15.04
C ILE A 131 13.68 4.97 -15.19
N THR A 132 12.73 4.06 -14.97
CA THR A 132 12.98 2.62 -15.03
C THR A 132 11.81 1.82 -15.59
N TRP A 133 12.12 0.71 -16.23
CA TRP A 133 11.14 -0.33 -16.52
C TRP A 133 10.62 -0.97 -15.22
N GLY A 134 9.34 -1.27 -15.22
CA GLY A 134 8.65 -2.02 -14.18
C GLY A 134 9.03 -3.49 -14.16
N ALA A 135 8.60 -4.21 -13.12
CA ALA A 135 8.70 -5.66 -13.12
C ALA A 135 7.57 -6.25 -13.97
N ASN A 136 7.90 -7.17 -14.87
CA ASN A 136 6.89 -7.91 -15.63
C ASN A 136 6.29 -9.01 -14.72
N ARG A 137 5.28 -8.64 -13.91
CA ARG A 137 4.59 -9.56 -13.01
C ARG A 137 3.16 -9.76 -13.49
N ARG A 138 2.79 -11.01 -13.78
CA ARG A 138 1.39 -11.38 -14.05
C ARG A 138 0.62 -11.39 -12.73
N VAL A 139 -0.35 -10.50 -12.59
CA VAL A 139 -1.28 -10.51 -11.45
C VAL A 139 -2.53 -11.28 -11.85
N ARG A 140 -2.95 -12.25 -11.03
CA ARG A 140 -4.15 -13.05 -11.29
C ARG A 140 -5.39 -12.16 -11.20
N ASN A 141 -6.31 -12.28 -12.17
CA ASN A 141 -7.56 -11.52 -12.29
C ASN A 141 -7.37 -10.00 -12.46
N GLN A 142 -6.31 -9.57 -13.16
CA GLN A 142 -6.08 -8.17 -13.47
C GLN A 142 -6.80 -7.76 -14.77
N ASN A 143 -7.78 -6.85 -14.67
CA ASN A 143 -8.54 -6.33 -15.81
C ASN A 143 -7.98 -5.01 -16.39
N SER A 144 -7.03 -4.38 -15.70
CA SER A 144 -6.40 -3.13 -16.13
C SER A 144 -4.94 -3.06 -15.70
N ILE A 145 -4.11 -2.41 -16.52
CA ILE A 145 -2.71 -2.13 -16.20
C ILE A 145 -2.50 -0.63 -16.12
N LYS A 146 -1.68 -0.17 -15.17
CA LYS A 146 -1.17 1.19 -15.16
C LYS A 146 0.06 1.23 -16.07
N LEU A 147 0.05 2.08 -17.08
CA LEU A 147 1.09 2.11 -18.12
C LEU A 147 2.39 2.77 -17.65
N ALA A 148 2.32 3.79 -16.80
CA ALA A 148 3.45 4.30 -16.05
C ALA A 148 2.99 4.94 -14.74
N SER A 149 3.94 5.27 -13.86
CA SER A 149 3.67 5.98 -12.61
C SER A 149 4.89 6.72 -12.12
N TYR A 150 4.70 7.95 -11.68
CA TYR A 150 5.63 8.69 -10.83
C TYR A 150 5.40 8.34 -9.34
N SER A 151 6.49 8.27 -8.58
CA SER A 151 6.45 8.15 -7.12
C SER A 151 7.19 9.31 -6.49
N ASP A 152 6.44 10.20 -5.86
CA ASP A 152 6.90 11.26 -4.94
C ASP A 152 7.90 10.74 -3.90
N ARG A 153 7.64 9.56 -3.33
CA ARG A 153 8.44 8.96 -2.27
C ARG A 153 9.83 8.53 -2.70
N THR A 154 10.01 8.08 -3.95
CA THR A 154 11.31 7.64 -4.45
C THR A 154 11.88 8.57 -5.50
N ASN A 155 11.16 9.65 -5.82
CA ASN A 155 11.41 10.52 -6.96
C ASN A 155 11.75 9.69 -8.22
N THR A 156 10.86 8.79 -8.64
CA THR A 156 11.16 7.86 -9.74
C THR A 156 9.97 7.67 -10.66
N ILE A 157 10.21 7.72 -11.98
CA ILE A 157 9.25 7.33 -13.00
C ILE A 157 9.40 5.83 -13.30
N ARG A 158 8.29 5.10 -13.26
CA ARG A 158 8.26 3.67 -13.59
C ARG A 158 7.35 3.42 -14.78
N VAL A 159 7.91 2.88 -15.86
CA VAL A 159 7.16 2.56 -17.09
C VAL A 159 6.88 1.07 -17.17
N HIS A 160 5.67 0.66 -17.54
CA HIS A 160 5.29 -0.74 -17.59
C HIS A 160 5.92 -1.46 -18.80
N PRO A 161 6.54 -2.66 -18.64
CA PRO A 161 7.19 -3.40 -19.74
C PRO A 161 6.27 -3.83 -20.89
N ALA A 162 4.96 -3.62 -20.77
CA ALA A 162 4.01 -3.86 -21.87
C ALA A 162 4.23 -2.90 -23.04
N LEU A 163 4.85 -1.74 -22.78
CA LEU A 163 5.18 -0.73 -23.79
C LEU A 163 6.48 -1.02 -24.53
N ASP A 164 7.33 -1.93 -24.01
CA ASP A 164 8.59 -2.30 -24.64
C ASP A 164 8.38 -3.36 -25.74
N LYS A 165 7.80 -2.92 -26.86
CA LYS A 165 7.44 -3.75 -28.02
C LYS A 165 7.74 -3.03 -29.32
N SER A 166 8.21 -3.74 -30.34
CA SER A 166 8.51 -3.18 -31.66
C SER A 166 7.33 -2.48 -32.34
N TYR A 167 6.10 -2.92 -32.08
CA TYR A 167 4.90 -2.33 -32.69
C TYR A 167 4.37 -1.10 -31.95
N VAL A 168 4.90 -0.79 -30.75
CA VAL A 168 4.47 0.40 -29.99
C VAL A 168 5.17 1.61 -30.59
N PRO A 169 4.44 2.63 -31.09
CA PRO A 169 5.09 3.81 -31.63
C PRO A 169 5.85 4.60 -30.55
N LYS A 170 7.02 5.13 -30.90
CA LYS A 170 7.89 5.90 -29.98
C LYS A 170 7.14 7.03 -29.26
N TYR A 171 6.29 7.77 -29.98
CA TYR A 171 5.54 8.90 -29.43
C TYR A 171 4.57 8.49 -28.30
N VAL A 172 4.08 7.24 -28.29
CA VAL A 172 3.20 6.75 -27.22
C VAL A 172 3.97 6.69 -25.90
N ILE A 173 5.21 6.19 -25.93
CA ILE A 173 6.04 6.10 -24.73
C ILE A 173 6.46 7.51 -24.30
N MET A 174 6.84 8.37 -25.25
CA MET A 174 7.19 9.76 -24.95
C MET A 174 6.03 10.54 -24.31
N GLY A 175 4.80 10.38 -24.81
CA GLY A 175 3.62 11.01 -24.21
C GLY A 175 3.33 10.53 -22.79
N ILE A 176 3.59 9.26 -22.51
CA ILE A 176 3.48 8.70 -21.15
C ILE A 176 4.59 9.25 -20.25
N VAL A 177 5.83 9.29 -20.72
CA VAL A 177 6.96 9.87 -19.96
C VAL A 177 6.70 11.34 -19.65
N TYR A 178 6.21 12.11 -20.63
CA TYR A 178 5.79 13.50 -20.44
C TYR A 178 4.72 13.62 -19.35
N HIS A 179 3.68 12.77 -19.39
CA HIS A 179 2.65 12.76 -18.34
C HIS A 179 3.22 12.49 -16.95
N GLU A 180 4.17 11.57 -16.82
CA GLU A 180 4.80 11.28 -15.54
C GLU A 180 5.76 12.38 -15.07
N MET A 181 6.45 13.08 -15.97
CA MET A 181 7.26 14.25 -15.64
C MET A 181 6.42 15.42 -15.14
N LEU A 182 5.18 15.58 -15.64
CA LEU A 182 4.27 16.60 -15.12
C LEU A 182 3.93 16.36 -13.64
N HIS A 183 3.80 15.10 -13.21
CA HIS A 183 3.58 14.78 -11.79
C HIS A 183 4.77 15.17 -10.91
N ASP A 184 6.00 15.12 -11.43
CA ASP A 184 7.18 15.64 -10.76
C ASP A 184 7.18 17.18 -10.73
N HIS A 185 6.91 17.81 -11.88
CA HIS A 185 7.00 19.27 -12.04
C HIS A 185 5.93 20.05 -11.25
N LEU A 186 4.69 19.56 -11.25
CA LEU A 186 3.54 20.23 -10.64
C LEU A 186 3.20 19.67 -9.25
N GLY A 187 3.81 18.54 -8.88
CA GLY A 187 3.43 17.76 -7.70
C GLY A 187 2.23 16.84 -7.95
N VAL A 188 2.09 15.82 -7.11
CA VAL A 188 1.05 14.78 -7.25
C VAL A 188 -0.22 15.20 -6.51
N GLU A 189 -1.28 15.61 -7.22
CA GLU A 189 -2.62 15.63 -6.64
C GLU A 189 -3.06 14.19 -6.37
N HIS A 190 -3.16 13.83 -5.09
CA HIS A 190 -3.70 12.54 -4.68
C HIS A 190 -5.22 12.53 -4.94
N ARG A 191 -5.62 11.88 -6.05
CA ARG A 191 -7.04 11.62 -6.36
C ARG A 191 -7.55 10.35 -5.69
#